data_AF-A0A0F8XRL8-F1
#
_entry.id   AF-A0A0F8XRL8-F1
#
_cell.length_a   1.000
_cell.length_b   1.000
_cell.length_c   1.000
_cell.angle_alpha   90.00
_cell.angle_beta   90.00
_cell.angle_gamma   90.00
#
_symmetry.space_group_name_H-M   'P 1'
#
loop_
_entity.id
_entity.type
_entity.pdbx_description
1 polymer ?
#
loop_
_entity_poly.entity_id
_entity_poly.type
_entity_poly.pdbx_seq_one_letter_code
_entity_poly.pdbx_strand_id
1 'polypeptide(L)'
;MSRPKPKILFEFVDKEYKAEQVLEAKAIFAVCYDERPINLRTLNVMIEYPGPKYKKCSFSNPGHAFNLAERLNRIFKTNKFAVHKMAMGPT
;
A
#
# COMPACT_ATOMS: atom_id res chain seq x y z
N MET A 1 -7.17 13.53 -13.52
CA MET A 1 -5.87 14.24 -13.34
C MET A 1 -4.75 13.26 -13.65
N SER A 2 -3.92 13.55 -14.67
CA SER A 2 -2.78 12.71 -15.03
C SER A 2 -1.78 12.64 -13.87
N ARG A 3 -1.38 11.43 -13.49
CA ARG A 3 -0.38 11.24 -12.42
C ARG A 3 0.97 11.70 -12.97
N PRO A 4 1.73 12.57 -12.27
CA PRO A 4 3.06 12.95 -12.72
C PRO A 4 3.93 11.70 -12.88
N LYS A 5 4.69 11.65 -13.98
CA LYS A 5 5.57 10.51 -14.29
C LYS A 5 6.63 10.41 -13.17
N PRO A 6 6.81 9.25 -12.52
CA PRO A 6 7.79 9.09 -11.46
C PRO A 6 9.21 9.18 -12.05
N LYS A 7 10.16 9.64 -11.22
CA LYS A 7 11.58 9.65 -11.56
C LYS A 7 12.10 8.20 -11.56
N ILE A 8 12.77 7.80 -12.62
CA ILE A 8 13.49 6.52 -12.70
C ILE A 8 14.84 6.70 -12.00
N LEU A 9 15.14 5.84 -11.03
CA LEU A 9 16.40 5.83 -10.29
C LEU A 9 17.41 4.90 -10.96
N PHE A 10 16.95 3.71 -11.35
CA PHE A 10 17.75 2.71 -12.03
C PHE A 10 16.92 2.06 -13.12
N GLU A 11 17.59 1.66 -14.20
CA GLU A 11 17.00 0.91 -15.30
C GLU A 11 17.99 -0.17 -15.72
N PHE A 12 17.49 -1.40 -15.81
CA PHE A 12 18.23 -2.54 -16.34
C PHE A 12 17.41 -3.15 -17.48
N VAL A 13 18.06 -3.36 -18.62
CA VAL A 13 17.45 -4.02 -19.79
C VAL A 13 18.17 -5.34 -20.03
N ASP A 14 17.42 -6.43 -20.01
CA ASP A 14 17.98 -7.76 -20.25
C ASP A 14 18.11 -8.07 -21.76
N LYS A 15 18.66 -9.26 -22.07
CA LYS A 15 18.82 -9.74 -23.46
C LYS A 15 17.48 -10.07 -24.14
N GLU A 16 16.40 -10.22 -23.38
CA GLU A 16 15.03 -10.45 -23.86
C GLU A 16 14.27 -9.13 -24.06
N TYR A 17 14.95 -7.98 -23.96
CA TYR A 17 14.37 -6.63 -24.05
C TYR A 17 13.35 -6.31 -22.95
N LYS A 18 13.44 -6.97 -21.77
CA LYS A 18 12.66 -6.62 -20.59
C LYS A 18 13.38 -5.54 -19.79
N ALA A 19 12.66 -4.46 -19.50
CA ALA A 19 13.16 -3.36 -18.69
C ALA A 19 12.66 -3.48 -17.24
N GLU A 20 13.58 -3.63 -16.30
CA GLU A 20 13.31 -3.46 -14.87
C GLU A 20 13.69 -2.04 -14.46
N GLN A 21 12.72 -1.30 -13.90
CA GLN A 21 12.91 0.09 -13.49
C GLN A 21 12.64 0.25 -11.99
N VAL A 22 13.60 0.87 -11.29
CA VAL A 22 13.42 1.31 -9.91
C VAL A 22 12.90 2.74 -9.94
N LEU A 23 11.75 2.98 -9.33
CA LEU A 23 11.05 4.27 -9.36
C LEU A 23 11.08 4.96 -8.01
N GLU A 24 11.31 6.27 -8.02
CA GLU A 24 11.24 7.10 -6.83
C GLU A 24 9.78 7.25 -6.35
N ALA A 25 9.56 7.07 -5.04
CA ALA A 25 8.29 7.35 -4.40
C ALA A 25 8.36 8.65 -3.61
N LYS A 26 7.48 9.61 -3.90
CA LYS A 26 7.43 10.92 -3.22
C LYS A 26 7.08 10.80 -1.73
N ALA A 27 6.26 9.83 -1.36
CA ALA A 27 5.81 9.61 0.01
C ALA A 27 5.24 8.20 0.16
N ILE A 28 5.16 7.74 1.40
CA ILE A 28 4.45 6.51 1.77
C ILE A 28 3.31 6.90 2.71
N PHE A 29 2.13 6.36 2.44
CA PHE A 29 0.93 6.53 3.24
C PHE A 29 0.52 5.18 3.81
N ALA A 30 0.34 5.09 5.12
CA ALA A 30 -0.14 3.88 5.78
C ALA A 30 -1.60 4.08 6.23
N VAL A 31 -2.41 3.03 6.09
CA VAL A 31 -3.69 2.97 6.79
C VAL A 31 -3.43 2.48 8.21
N CYS A 32 -3.98 3.19 9.18
CA CYS A 32 -3.89 2.90 10.60
C CYS A 32 -5.28 2.69 11.20
N TYR A 33 -5.34 1.96 12.30
CA TYR A 33 -6.51 1.86 13.17
C TYR A 33 -6.08 2.31 14.57
N ASP A 34 -6.73 3.34 15.13
CA ASP A 34 -6.34 3.95 16.41
C ASP A 34 -4.82 4.22 16.47
N GLU A 35 -4.30 4.99 15.51
CA GLU A 35 -2.87 5.36 15.36
C GLU A 35 -1.89 4.19 15.10
N ARG A 36 -2.36 2.96 14.95
CA ARG A 36 -1.50 1.79 14.70
C ARG A 36 -1.58 1.33 13.24
N PRO A 37 -0.46 1.19 12.52
CA PRO A 37 -0.47 0.72 11.13
C PRO A 37 -1.00 -0.72 11.06
N ILE A 38 -1.79 -1.01 10.03
CA ILE A 38 -2.44 -2.32 9.88
C ILE A 38 -1.94 -3.10 8.65
N ASN A 39 -2.16 -4.41 8.68
CA ASN A 39 -2.10 -5.28 7.51
C ASN A 39 -3.43 -6.01 7.38
N LEU A 40 -3.74 -6.48 6.18
CA LEU A 40 -4.95 -7.26 5.93
C LEU A 40 -4.61 -8.71 5.61
N ARG A 41 -5.50 -9.61 6.01
CA ARG A 41 -5.51 -11.01 5.57
C ARG A 41 -6.89 -11.31 5.01
N THR A 42 -6.93 -11.94 3.83
CA THR A 42 -8.16 -12.54 3.31
C THR A 42 -8.07 -14.03 3.55
N LEU A 43 -9.09 -14.59 4.20
CA LEU A 43 -9.22 -16.03 4.44
C LEU A 43 -10.53 -16.54 3.87
N ASN A 44 -10.52 -17.74 3.29
CA ASN A 44 -11.74 -18.51 3.10
C ASN A 44 -11.94 -19.32 4.38
N VAL A 45 -13.09 -19.15 5.04
CA VAL A 45 -13.37 -19.79 6.34
C VAL A 45 -13.41 -21.32 6.24
N MET A 46 -13.73 -21.86 5.06
CA MET A 46 -13.92 -23.29 4.84
C MET A 46 -12.67 -24.00 4.29
N ILE A 47 -11.73 -23.27 3.69
CA ILE A 47 -10.57 -23.83 2.99
C ILE A 47 -9.33 -22.99 3.28
N GLU A 48 -8.33 -23.59 3.90
CA GLU A 48 -7.09 -22.92 4.31
C GLU A 48 -5.97 -23.07 3.26
N TYR A 49 -6.27 -22.72 2.00
CA TYR A 49 -5.33 -22.77 0.88
C TYR A 49 -5.46 -21.52 -0.01
N PRO A 50 -4.36 -20.90 -0.49
CA PRO A 50 -2.95 -21.22 -0.28
C PRO A 50 -2.36 -20.41 0.88
N GLY A 51 -2.54 -20.86 2.12
CA GLY A 51 -1.92 -20.28 3.33
C GLY A 51 -2.25 -18.81 3.62
N PRO A 52 -1.82 -18.29 4.79
CA PRO A 52 -2.09 -16.91 5.18
C PRO A 52 -1.22 -15.93 4.38
N LYS A 53 -1.80 -15.33 3.33
CA LYS A 53 -1.16 -14.23 2.59
C LYS A 53 -1.55 -12.87 3.19
N TYR A 54 -0.57 -12.16 3.74
CA TYR A 54 -0.77 -10.82 4.27
C TYR A 54 -0.61 -9.76 3.18
N LYS A 55 -1.51 -8.78 3.18
CA LYS A 55 -1.48 -7.61 2.32
C LYS A 55 -1.01 -6.39 3.12
N LYS A 56 0.10 -5.79 2.67
CA LYS A 56 0.60 -4.52 3.19
C LYS A 56 -0.42 -3.40 2.91
N CYS A 57 -0.68 -2.56 3.90
CA CYS A 57 -1.56 -1.40 3.76
C CYS A 57 -0.79 -0.07 3.73
N SER A 58 0.42 -0.11 3.17
CA SER A 58 1.21 1.05 2.82
C SER A 58 1.16 1.31 1.31
N PHE A 59 1.03 2.57 0.91
CA PHE A 59 0.78 2.99 -0.46
C PHE A 59 1.68 4.16 -0.83
N SER A 60 2.19 4.17 -2.06
CA SER A 60 2.86 5.35 -2.63
C SER A 60 1.88 6.41 -3.15
N ASN A 61 0.59 6.08 -3.22
CA ASN A 61 -0.49 6.98 -3.65
C ASN A 61 -1.50 7.15 -2.51
N PRO A 62 -1.75 8.40 -2.04
CA PRO A 62 -2.68 8.65 -0.94
C PRO A 62 -4.12 8.24 -1.28
N GLY A 63 -4.56 8.36 -2.54
CA GLY A 63 -5.93 8.01 -2.93
C GLY A 63 -6.25 6.54 -2.68
N HIS A 64 -5.30 5.63 -2.90
CA HIS A 64 -5.50 4.22 -2.57
C HIS A 64 -5.59 3.97 -1.06
N ALA A 65 -4.82 4.71 -0.27
CA ALA A 65 -4.89 4.63 1.19
C ALA A 65 -6.25 5.14 1.71
N PHE A 66 -6.72 6.30 1.24
CA PHE A 66 -8.00 6.87 1.64
C PHE A 66 -9.18 5.99 1.23
N ASN A 67 -9.19 5.48 0.00
CA ASN A 67 -10.23 4.56 -0.46
C ASN A 67 -10.27 3.28 0.39
N LEU A 68 -9.11 2.77 0.81
CA LEU A 68 -9.06 1.61 1.71
C LEU A 68 -9.61 1.96 3.09
N ALA A 69 -9.17 3.07 3.70
CA ALA A 69 -9.63 3.50 5.01
C ALA A 69 -11.15 3.72 5.04
N GLU A 70 -11.70 4.42 4.05
CA GLU A 70 -13.15 4.64 3.91
C GLU A 70 -13.91 3.32 3.78
N ARG A 71 -13.41 2.40 2.95
CA ARG A 71 -14.00 1.06 2.79
C ARG A 71 -14.02 0.29 4.10
N LEU A 72 -12.93 0.32 4.87
CA LEU A 72 -12.84 -0.38 6.16
C LEU A 72 -13.75 0.26 7.21
N ASN A 73 -13.80 1.59 7.29
CA ASN A 73 -14.73 2.32 8.13
C ASN A 73 -16.19 1.93 7.82
N ARG A 74 -16.55 1.80 6.54
CA ARG A 74 -17.88 1.32 6.12
C ARG A 74 -18.15 -0.13 6.51
N ILE A 75 -17.21 -1.05 6.29
CA ILE A 75 -17.37 -2.48 6.59
C ILE A 75 -17.52 -2.72 8.10
N PHE A 76 -16.66 -2.10 8.90
CA PHE A 76 -16.60 -2.32 10.35
C PHE A 76 -17.42 -1.30 11.16
N LYS A 77 -18.19 -0.43 10.48
CA LYS A 77 -19.06 0.59 11.09
C LYS A 77 -18.31 1.43 12.13
N THR A 78 -17.13 1.92 11.76
CA THR A 78 -16.25 2.72 12.61
C THR A 78 -15.71 3.92 11.84
N ASN A 79 -15.08 4.85 12.55
CA ASN A 79 -14.35 6.00 12.00
C ASN A 79 -12.87 6.00 12.41
N LYS A 80 -12.39 4.89 12.98
CA LYS A 80 -11.04 4.75 13.55
C LYS A 80 -9.97 4.39 12.53
N PHE A 81 -10.37 4.01 11.31
CA PHE A 81 -9.40 3.83 10.23
C PHE A 81 -9.05 5.18 9.62
N ALA A 82 -7.77 5.55 9.70
CA ALA A 82 -7.23 6.81 9.21
C ALA A 82 -5.97 6.59 8.37
N VAL A 83 -5.60 7.58 7.56
CA VAL A 83 -4.40 7.55 6.72
C VAL A 83 -3.34 8.46 7.31
N HIS A 84 -2.14 7.92 7.52
CA HIS A 84 -0.99 8.68 8.02
C HIS A 84 0.10 8.70 6.95
N LYS A 85 0.69 9.87 6.74
CA LYS A 85 1.90 9.99 5.92
C LYS A 85 3.09 9.57 6.78
N MET A 86 3.82 8.57 6.32
CA MET A 86 5.00 8.08 7.03
C MET A 86 6.15 9.08 6.88
N ALA A 87 6.77 9.43 8.00
CA ALA A 87 8.02 10.17 7.99
C ALA A 87 9.16 9.24 7.55
N MET A 88 10.03 9.73 6.68
CA MET A 88 11.23 9.02 6.27
C MET A 88 12.39 9.61 7.07
N GLY A 89 12.88 8.90 8.08
CA GLY A 89 13.97 9.37 8.94
C GLY A 89 14.59 8.21 9.73
N PRO A 90 15.87 8.34 10.15
CA PRO A 90 16.49 7.38 11.05
C PRO A 90 15.84 7.48 12.44
N THR A 91 15.63 6.32 13.07
CA THR A 91 15.22 6.16 14.46
C THR A 91 16.32 6.62 15.42
#